data_AF-A0A959T899-F1
#
_entry.id   AF-A0A959T899-F1
#
_cell.length_a   1.000
_cell.length_b   1.000
_cell.length_c   1.000
_cell.angle_alpha   90.00
_cell.angle_beta   90.00
_cell.angle_gamma   90.00
#
_symmetry.space_group_name_H-M   'P 1'
#
loop_
_entity.id
_entity.type
_entity.pdbx_description
1 polymer ?
#
loop_
_entity_poly.entity_id
_entity_poly.type
_entity_poly.pdbx_seq_one_letter_code
_entity_poly.pdbx_strand_id
1 'polypeptide(L)' 'FGVEEDSSIAAQYLFWSARDNFMSLLKAAPRRKRLEQLKLQDDVKFCLTPDQSRVIPELRDGVLMPMEAPSLVK' A
#
# COMPACT_ATOMS: atom_id res chain seq x y z
N PHE A 1 16.89 -2.41 10.75
CA PHE A 1 15.57 -3.04 10.93
C PHE A 1 15.60 -4.37 10.21
N GLY A 2 15.77 -5.47 10.96
CA GLY A 2 15.71 -6.84 10.41
C GLY A 2 14.25 -7.27 10.29
N VAL A 3 13.95 -8.04 9.26
CA VAL A 3 12.64 -8.68 9.06
C VAL A 3 12.81 -10.09 9.63
N GLU A 4 12.50 -10.29 10.90
CA GLU A 4 12.80 -11.54 11.61
C GLU A 4 11.54 -12.41 11.80
N GLU A 5 10.36 -11.81 11.73
CA GLU A 5 9.09 -12.52 11.87
C GLU A 5 8.63 -13.14 10.55
N ASP A 6 8.11 -14.37 10.62
CA ASP A 6 7.63 -15.14 9.46
C ASP A 6 6.65 -14.35 8.58
N SER A 7 5.73 -13.60 9.19
CA SER A 7 4.74 -12.79 8.47
C SER A 7 5.41 -11.67 7.68
N SER A 8 6.39 -11.01 8.28
CA SER A 8 7.17 -9.93 7.66
C SER A 8 8.03 -10.48 6.52
N ILE A 9 8.64 -11.65 6.71
CA ILE A 9 9.43 -12.36 5.69
C ILE A 9 8.52 -12.76 4.51
N ALA A 10 7.38 -13.41 4.78
CA ALA A 10 6.44 -13.82 3.76
C ALA A 10 5.89 -12.62 2.95
N ALA A 11 5.57 -11.51 3.63
CA ALA A 11 5.13 -10.29 2.98
C ALA A 11 6.22 -9.71 2.06
N GLN A 12 7.48 -9.71 2.51
CA GLN A 12 8.61 -9.27 1.71
C GLN A 12 8.77 -10.15 0.45
N TYR A 13 8.74 -11.47 0.57
CA TYR A 13 8.81 -12.37 -0.59
C TYR A 13 7.65 -12.15 -1.57
N LEU A 14 6.43 -11.99 -1.06
CA LEU A 14 5.26 -11.73 -1.88
C LEU A 14 5.40 -10.42 -2.66
N PHE A 15 5.87 -9.35 -1.99
CA PHE A 15 6.16 -8.07 -2.63
C PHE A 15 7.19 -8.22 -3.75
N TRP A 16 8.33 -8.85 -3.47
CA TRP A 16 9.39 -9.05 -4.47
C TRP A 16 8.91 -9.86 -5.68
N SER A 17 8.06 -10.86 -5.47
CA SER A 17 7.53 -11.72 -6.55
C SER A 17 6.67 -10.96 -7.58
N ALA A 18 6.13 -9.80 -7.22
CA ALA A 18 5.21 -9.02 -8.05
C ALA A 18 5.55 -7.54 -8.13
N ARG A 19 6.79 -7.16 -7.78
CA ARG A 19 7.24 -5.75 -7.70
C ARG A 19 6.98 -4.96 -8.99
N ASP A 20 7.14 -5.62 -10.14
CA ASP A 20 6.95 -4.99 -11.45
C ASP A 20 5.48 -4.98 -11.90
N ASN A 21 4.60 -5.71 -11.21
CA ASN A 21 3.20 -5.85 -11.57
C ASN A 21 2.32 -6.23 -10.38
N PHE A 22 1.98 -5.25 -9.52
CA PHE A 22 1.10 -5.49 -8.36
C PHE A 22 -0.32 -5.94 -8.73
N MET A 23 -0.77 -5.64 -9.96
CA MET A 23 -2.08 -6.09 -10.44
C MET A 23 -2.15 -7.63 -10.51
N SER A 24 -1.01 -8.32 -10.70
CA SER A 24 -0.96 -9.78 -10.70
C SER A 24 -1.38 -10.39 -9.35
N LEU A 25 -1.01 -9.77 -8.22
CA LEU A 25 -1.43 -10.18 -6.89
C LEU A 25 -2.93 -9.96 -6.67
N LEU A 26 -3.43 -8.79 -7.08
CA LEU A 26 -4.85 -8.46 -6.95
C LEU A 26 -5.75 -9.36 -7.82
N LYS A 27 -5.25 -9.88 -8.94
CA LYS A 27 -5.98 -10.84 -9.77
C LYS A 27 -6.33 -12.12 -9.02
N ALA A 28 -5.42 -12.57 -8.15
CA ALA A 28 -5.62 -13.75 -7.30
C ALA A 28 -6.47 -13.44 -6.05
N ALA A 29 -6.69 -12.17 -5.71
CA ALA A 29 -7.39 -11.78 -4.50
C ALA A 29 -8.92 -12.03 -4.61
N PRO A 30 -9.57 -12.59 -3.56
CA PRO A 30 -11.02 -12.84 -3.57
C PRO A 30 -11.88 -11.60 -3.82
N ARG A 31 -11.39 -10.43 -3.41
CA ARG A 31 -12.09 -9.14 -3.48
C ARG A 31 -12.14 -8.54 -4.90
N ARG A 32 -11.40 -9.07 -5.88
CA ARG A 32 -11.39 -8.56 -7.27
C ARG A 32 -12.78 -8.42 -7.87
N LYS A 33 -13.63 -9.45 -7.72
CA LYS A 33 -14.98 -9.47 -8.29
C LYS A 33 -15.83 -8.29 -7.82
N ARG A 34 -15.67 -7.88 -6.55
CA ARG A 34 -16.35 -6.72 -5.97
C ARG A 34 -15.92 -5.41 -6.63
N LEU A 35 -14.62 -5.24 -6.86
CA LEU A 35 -14.07 -4.03 -7.52
C LEU A 35 -14.55 -3.92 -8.97
N GLU A 36 -14.66 -5.05 -9.67
CA GLU A 36 -15.22 -5.12 -11.04
C GLU A 36 -16.71 -4.75 -11.07
N GLN A 37 -17.51 -5.29 -10.15
CA GLN A 37 -18.93 -4.97 -10.04
C GLN A 37 -19.17 -3.47 -9.79
N LEU A 38 -18.30 -2.84 -8.99
CA LEU A 38 -18.35 -1.41 -8.69
C LEU A 38 -17.69 -0.52 -9.77
N LYS A 39 -17.12 -1.12 -10.83
CA LYS A 39 -16.41 -0.42 -11.91
C LYS A 39 -15.24 0.47 -11.42
N LEU A 40 -14.58 0.10 -10.32
CA LEU A 40 -13.50 0.88 -9.69
C LEU A 40 -12.11 0.58 -10.28
N GLN A 41 -12.02 0.20 -11.55
CA GLN A 41 -10.75 -0.27 -12.12
C GLN A 41 -9.70 0.85 -12.22
N ASP A 42 -10.14 2.09 -12.44
CA ASP A 42 -9.22 3.22 -12.49
C ASP A 42 -8.71 3.61 -11.10
N ASP A 43 -9.56 3.50 -10.07
CA ASP A 43 -9.13 3.66 -8.67
C ASP A 43 -8.11 2.61 -8.27
N VAL A 44 -8.27 1.36 -8.73
CA VAL A 44 -7.30 0.29 -8.47
C VAL A 44 -5.95 0.64 -9.11
N LYS A 45 -5.92 1.11 -10.36
CA LYS A 45 -4.67 1.54 -11.01
C LYS A 45 -4.02 2.70 -10.25
N PHE A 46 -4.81 3.69 -9.85
CA PHE A 46 -4.34 4.81 -9.06
C PHE A 46 -3.71 4.35 -7.73
N CYS A 47 -4.43 3.54 -6.96
CA CYS A 47 -3.96 3.00 -5.68
C CYS A 47 -2.70 2.14 -5.77
N LEU A 48 -2.46 1.51 -6.92
CA LEU A 48 -1.27 0.67 -7.16
C LEU A 48 -0.07 1.44 -7.72
N THR A 49 -0.24 2.72 -8.02
CA THR A 49 0.86 3.55 -8.49
C THR A 49 1.67 4.03 -7.29
N PRO A 50 2.96 3.68 -7.17
CA PRO A 50 3.78 4.12 -6.04
C PRO A 50 3.96 5.65 -6.01
N ASP A 51 4.29 6.16 -4.82
CA ASP A 51 4.79 7.53 -4.61
C ASP A 51 3.88 8.67 -5.11
N GLN A 52 2.56 8.46 -5.15
CA GLN A 52 1.58 9.49 -5.52
C GLN A 52 1.39 10.59 -4.45
N SER A 53 1.85 10.35 -3.22
CA SER A 53 1.76 11.31 -2.12
C SER A 53 3.04 11.30 -1.29
N ARG A 54 3.40 12.46 -0.72
CA ARG A 54 4.47 12.63 0.26
C ARG A 54 3.95 12.78 1.69
N VAL A 55 2.63 12.88 1.85
CA VAL A 55 1.97 13.06 3.14
C VAL A 55 1.80 11.68 3.78
N ILE A 56 2.38 11.52 4.97
CA ILE A 56 2.16 10.35 5.83
C ILE A 56 1.07 10.73 6.84
N PRO A 57 -0.11 10.10 6.85
CA PRO A 57 -1.16 10.41 7.81
C PRO A 57 -0.89 9.74 9.18
N GLU A 58 -1.12 10.47 10.26
CA GLU A 58 -1.10 10.00 11.65
C GLU A 58 -2.51 10.05 12.26
N LEU A 59 -2.87 9.02 13.03
CA LEU A 59 -4.11 9.02 13.79
C LEU A 59 -3.90 9.75 15.12
N ARG A 60 -4.49 10.95 15.26
CA ARG A 60 -4.47 11.75 16.49
C ARG A 60 -5.91 12.04 16.90
N ASP A 61 -6.29 11.63 18.11
CA ASP A 61 -7.62 11.86 18.70
C ASP A 61 -8.80 11.45 17.78
N GLY A 62 -8.65 10.32 17.09
CA GLY A 62 -9.68 9.79 16.18
C GLY A 62 -9.73 10.45 14.80
N VAL A 63 -8.82 11.39 14.50
CA VAL A 63 -8.72 12.08 13.21
C VAL A 63 -7.39 11.76 12.54
N LEU A 64 -7.41 11.60 11.20
CA LEU A 64 -6.19 11.49 10.41
C LEU A 64 -5.63 12.89 10.14
N MET A 65 -4.45 13.18 10.68
CA MET A 65 -3.74 14.44 10.51
C MET A 65 -2.44 14.17 9.73
N PRO A 66 -1.95 15.10 8.89
CA PRO A 66 -0.62 14.97 8.31
C PRO A 66 0.43 14.84 9.42
N MET A 67 1.33 13.87 9.29
CA MET A 67 2.50 13.74 10.16
C MET A 67 3.31 15.03 10.07
N GLU A 68 3.60 15.61 11.22
CA GLU A 68 4.59 16.68 11.31
C GLU A 68 5.94 16.06 10.99
N ALA A 69 6.50 16.41 9.83
CA ALA A 69 7.85 15.99 9.52
C ALA A 69 8.77 16.53 10.64
N PRO A 70 9.64 15.70 11.25
CA PRO A 70 10.78 16.26 11.95
C PRO A 70 11.49 17.14 10.92
N SER A 71 11.69 18.43 11.25
CA SER A 71 12.47 19.35 10.42
C SER A 71 13.69 18.59 9.94
N LEU A 72 13.78 18.33 8.63
CA LEU A 72 14.92 17.66 8.05
C LEU A 72 16.16 18.39 8.56
N VAL A 73 16.89 17.74 9.46
CA VAL A 73 18.16 18.26 9.97
C VAL A 73 18.99 18.51 8.71
N LYS A 74 19.38 19.79 8.52
CA LYS A 74 20.21 20.25 7.41
C LYS A 74 21.50 19.45 7.32
#